data_AF-A0A2U2Z2P4-F1
#
_entry.id   AF-A0A2U2Z2P4-F1
#
_cell.length_a   1.000
_cell.length_b   1.000
_cell.length_c   1.000
_cell.angle_alpha   90.00
_cell.angle_beta   90.00
_cell.angle_gamma   90.00
#
_symmetry.space_group_name_H-M   'P 1'
#
loop_
_entity.id
_entity.type
_entity.pdbx_description
1 polymer ?
#
loop_
_entity_poly.entity_id
_entity_poly.type
_entity_poly.pdbx_seq_one_letter_code
_entity_poly.pdbx_strand_id
1 'polypeptide(L)'
;MSGTSGSVAVATPDGEYEVLCDDTGAFLRRYSTEAGATVVTDTELDGTTAYTPTGAVVRCDSQEPPAPNPLIDSTIQRQTGTGTVTIEAGARSVTLVVYAGEPTVTIGDGPAVPLAPGTSLTWSVDRGGPTGEQLQDAFVFTGVTGSDFLVTSTCEV
;
A
#
# COMPACT_ATOMS: atom_id res chain seq x y z
N MET A 1 43.49 41.71 -16.87
CA MET A 1 42.50 41.11 -15.96
C MET A 1 41.44 40.43 -16.83
N SER A 2 41.61 39.15 -17.14
CA SER A 2 40.61 38.32 -17.82
C SER A 2 40.96 36.85 -17.59
N GLY A 3 40.00 36.04 -17.13
CA GLY A 3 40.18 34.61 -16.89
C GLY A 3 39.12 33.98 -15.97
N THR A 4 37.94 33.77 -16.53
CA THR A 4 37.01 32.65 -16.29
C THR A 4 36.71 32.21 -14.84
N SER A 5 35.57 32.64 -14.30
CA SER A 5 34.84 31.91 -13.26
C SER A 5 34.23 30.65 -13.88
N GLY A 6 35.00 29.56 -13.91
CA GLY A 6 34.46 28.25 -14.22
C GLY A 6 33.60 27.78 -13.05
N SER A 7 32.30 27.60 -13.28
CA SER A 7 31.45 26.86 -12.36
C SER A 7 31.98 25.44 -12.29
N VAL A 8 32.55 25.04 -11.15
CA VAL A 8 32.91 23.64 -10.91
C VAL A 8 31.60 22.93 -10.55
N ALA A 9 30.95 22.33 -11.53
CA ALA A 9 30.04 21.24 -11.24
C ALA A 9 30.91 20.05 -10.81
N VAL A 10 31.18 19.94 -9.51
CA VAL A 10 31.62 18.64 -9.00
C VAL A 10 30.40 17.76 -9.18
N ALA A 11 30.47 16.81 -10.13
CA ALA A 11 29.51 15.73 -10.20
C ALA A 11 29.66 14.95 -8.89
N THR A 12 28.83 15.28 -7.89
CA THR A 12 28.66 14.38 -6.75
C THR A 12 28.22 13.05 -7.36
N PRO A 13 28.92 11.93 -7.10
CA PRO A 13 28.49 10.65 -7.63
C PRO A 13 27.09 10.40 -7.07
N ASP A 14 26.09 10.42 -7.94
CA ASP A 14 24.77 9.95 -7.56
C ASP A 14 24.90 8.48 -7.18
N GLY A 15 24.35 8.14 -6.02
CA GLY A 15 24.50 6.84 -5.39
C GLY A 15 23.11 6.32 -5.07
N GLU A 16 22.62 5.40 -5.89
CA GLU A 16 21.35 4.73 -5.64
C GLU A 16 21.62 3.41 -4.92
N TYR A 17 20.86 3.17 -3.85
CA TYR A 17 20.98 1.98 -3.02
C TYR A 17 19.75 1.11 -3.19
N GLU A 18 19.96 -0.18 -3.43
CA GLU A 18 18.89 -1.17 -3.55
C GLU A 18 19.23 -2.37 -2.65
N VAL A 19 18.23 -2.85 -1.91
CA VAL A 19 18.33 -4.12 -1.18
C VAL A 19 17.97 -5.25 -2.14
N LEU A 20 18.90 -6.17 -2.34
CA LEU A 20 18.76 -7.30 -3.26
C LEU A 20 19.00 -8.61 -2.52
N CYS A 21 18.57 -9.72 -3.11
CA CYS A 21 18.76 -11.06 -2.58
C CYS A 21 19.46 -11.96 -3.60
N ASP A 22 20.15 -12.96 -3.09
CA ASP A 22 20.75 -14.05 -3.84
C ASP A 22 20.49 -15.40 -3.13
N ASP A 23 21.20 -16.48 -3.51
CA ASP A 23 21.01 -17.81 -2.91
C ASP A 23 21.43 -17.89 -1.42
N THR A 24 22.19 -16.92 -0.91
CA THR A 24 22.76 -16.86 0.44
C THR A 24 22.05 -15.85 1.34
N GLY A 25 21.39 -14.84 0.76
CA GLY A 25 20.50 -13.94 1.50
C GLY A 25 20.44 -12.52 0.95
N ALA A 26 20.01 -11.58 1.79
CA ALA A 26 19.89 -10.17 1.43
C ALA A 26 21.24 -9.43 1.55
N PHE A 27 21.48 -8.50 0.64
CA PHE A 27 22.65 -7.63 0.62
C PHE A 27 22.29 -6.25 0.05
N LEU A 28 23.19 -5.29 0.19
CA LEU A 28 23.02 -3.93 -0.30
C LEU A 28 23.85 -3.72 -1.57
N ARG A 29 23.20 -3.29 -2.65
CA ARG A 29 23.86 -2.89 -3.89
C ARG A 29 23.81 -1.39 -4.05
N ARG A 30 24.97 -0.77 -4.25
CA ARG A 30 25.10 0.63 -4.62
C ARG A 30 25.39 0.75 -6.12
N TYR A 31 24.53 1.47 -6.83
CA TYR A 31 24.80 1.94 -8.19
C TYR A 31 25.34 3.35 -8.14
N SER A 32 26.42 3.60 -8.87
CA SER A 32 27.00 4.93 -9.01
C SER A 32 27.41 5.18 -10.45
N THR A 33 27.61 6.44 -10.81
CA THR A 33 28.12 6.80 -12.15
C THR A 33 29.56 7.29 -12.06
N GLU A 34 30.48 6.59 -12.73
CA GLU A 34 31.89 6.96 -12.83
C GLU A 34 32.28 7.09 -14.30
N ALA A 35 32.78 8.26 -14.70
CA ALA A 35 33.16 8.56 -16.09
C ALA A 35 32.06 8.23 -17.15
N GLY A 36 30.80 8.35 -16.75
CA GLY A 36 29.64 8.04 -17.62
C GLY A 36 29.26 6.56 -17.69
N ALA A 37 29.91 5.69 -16.90
CA ALA A 37 29.57 4.28 -16.76
C ALA A 37 28.94 3.99 -15.39
N THR A 38 28.00 3.04 -15.35
CA THR A 38 27.44 2.53 -14.09
C THR A 38 28.46 1.62 -13.40
N VAL A 39 28.81 1.94 -12.16
CA VAL A 39 29.64 1.15 -11.27
C VAL A 39 28.79 0.59 -10.14
N VAL A 40 28.99 -0.69 -9.85
CA VAL A 40 28.25 -1.45 -8.84
C VAL A 40 29.18 -1.79 -7.69
N THR A 41 28.74 -1.56 -6.45
CA THR A 41 29.43 -2.01 -5.24
C THR A 41 28.45 -2.76 -4.36
N ASP A 42 28.82 -3.99 -3.97
CA ASP A 42 28.00 -4.86 -3.16
C ASP A 42 28.57 -4.95 -1.74
N THR A 43 27.72 -4.72 -0.75
CA THR A 43 28.06 -4.84 0.67
C THR A 43 27.02 -5.66 1.41
N GLU A 44 27.35 -6.11 2.62
CA GLU A 44 26.33 -6.55 3.57
C GLU A 44 25.37 -5.40 3.87
N LEU A 45 24.26 -5.70 4.54
CA LEU A 45 23.25 -4.70 4.92
C LEU A 45 23.78 -3.60 5.85
N ASP A 46 24.98 -3.76 6.39
CA ASP A 46 25.70 -2.72 7.15
C ASP A 46 26.28 -1.60 6.28
N GLY A 47 26.27 -1.76 4.94
CA GLY A 47 26.76 -0.76 3.99
C GLY A 47 28.28 -0.63 3.88
N THR A 48 29.06 -1.50 4.55
CA THR A 48 30.52 -1.37 4.66
C THR A 48 31.29 -2.68 4.45
N THR A 49 30.75 -3.81 4.90
CA THR A 49 31.38 -5.12 4.74
C THR A 49 31.17 -5.59 3.30
N ALA A 50 32.23 -5.94 2.57
CA ALA A 50 32.12 -6.33 1.16
C ALA A 50 31.30 -7.61 1.01
N TYR A 51 30.40 -7.64 0.03
CA TYR A 51 29.55 -8.79 -0.28
C TYR A 51 29.81 -9.28 -1.70
N THR A 52 29.88 -10.60 -1.89
CA THR A 52 30.02 -11.20 -3.21
C THR A 52 28.76 -12.02 -3.48
N PRO A 53 27.89 -11.57 -4.40
CA PRO A 53 26.70 -12.32 -4.73
C PRO A 53 27.02 -13.71 -5.28
N THR A 54 26.17 -14.65 -4.91
CA THR A 54 26.21 -16.07 -5.21
C THR A 54 24.87 -16.47 -5.81
N GLY A 55 24.91 -17.00 -7.04
CA GLY A 55 23.68 -17.32 -7.76
C GLY A 55 23.05 -16.10 -8.42
N ALA A 56 21.73 -16.15 -8.62
CA ALA A 56 21.00 -15.10 -9.31
C ALA A 56 20.68 -13.95 -8.35
N VAL A 57 21.11 -12.74 -8.70
CA VAL A 57 20.71 -11.53 -7.97
C VAL A 57 19.32 -11.11 -8.40
N VAL A 58 18.42 -11.01 -7.43
CA VAL A 58 17.00 -10.68 -7.62
C VAL A 58 16.55 -9.66 -6.59
N ARG A 59 15.38 -9.06 -6.78
CA ARG A 59 14.74 -8.33 -5.68
C ARG A 59 14.24 -9.36 -4.67
N CYS A 60 14.42 -9.10 -3.38
CA CYS A 60 14.06 -10.06 -2.34
C CYS A 60 12.62 -10.59 -2.45
N ASP A 61 11.70 -9.76 -2.94
CA ASP A 61 10.27 -10.09 -3.05
C ASP A 61 9.90 -10.72 -4.41
N SER A 62 10.86 -10.80 -5.34
CA SER A 62 10.62 -11.28 -6.71
C SER A 62 10.71 -12.81 -6.88
N GLN A 63 11.07 -13.54 -5.82
CA GLN A 63 11.08 -15.00 -5.82
C GLN A 63 9.80 -15.62 -5.27
N GLU A 64 8.96 -14.85 -4.58
CA GLU A 64 7.63 -15.35 -4.20
C GLU A 64 6.77 -15.38 -5.46
N PRO A 65 6.23 -16.55 -5.86
CA PRO A 65 5.20 -16.59 -6.89
C PRO A 65 4.12 -15.59 -6.48
N PRO A 66 3.65 -14.70 -7.38
CA PRO A 66 2.55 -13.82 -7.03
C PRO A 66 1.42 -14.69 -6.50
N ALA A 67 0.92 -14.36 -5.30
CA ALA A 67 -0.21 -15.06 -4.74
C ALA A 67 -1.29 -15.15 -5.83
N PRO A 68 -1.93 -16.33 -6.03
CA PRO A 68 -2.96 -16.46 -7.05
C PRO A 68 -3.99 -15.36 -6.85
N ASN A 69 -4.39 -14.69 -7.93
CA ASN A 69 -5.39 -13.64 -7.84
C ASN A 69 -6.64 -14.22 -7.16
N PRO A 70 -7.04 -13.73 -5.98
CA PRO A 70 -8.21 -14.24 -5.31
C PRO A 70 -9.43 -13.98 -6.20
N LEU A 71 -10.39 -14.91 -6.16
CA LEU A 71 -11.70 -14.62 -6.71
C LEU A 71 -12.36 -13.59 -5.81
N ILE A 72 -12.71 -12.44 -6.37
CA ILE A 72 -13.31 -11.34 -5.62
C ILE A 72 -14.80 -11.26 -5.94
N ASP A 73 -15.63 -11.35 -4.90
CA ASP A 73 -17.02 -10.92 -4.97
C ASP A 73 -17.13 -9.45 -4.58
N SER A 74 -18.12 -8.76 -5.13
CA SER A 74 -18.32 -7.32 -4.92
C SER A 74 -19.80 -7.01 -4.70
N THR A 75 -20.08 -6.27 -3.64
CA THR A 75 -21.42 -5.79 -3.35
C THR A 75 -21.48 -4.27 -3.38
N ILE A 76 -22.61 -3.74 -3.83
CA ILE A 76 -22.92 -2.31 -3.82
C ILE A 76 -24.31 -2.17 -3.21
N GLN A 77 -24.41 -1.37 -2.15
CA GLN A 77 -25.67 -1.11 -1.47
C GLN A 77 -25.83 0.39 -1.25
N ARG A 78 -27.00 0.92 -1.62
CA ARG A 78 -27.39 2.29 -1.32
C ARG A 78 -28.48 2.26 -0.25
N GLN A 79 -28.30 3.08 0.79
CA GLN A 79 -29.26 3.24 1.86
C GLN A 79 -29.83 4.65 1.83
N THR A 80 -31.16 4.76 1.78
CA THR A 80 -31.88 6.03 1.88
C THR A 80 -32.76 6.04 3.12
N GLY A 81 -32.80 7.16 3.81
CA GLY A 81 -33.49 7.32 5.08
C GLY A 81 -32.96 6.37 6.17
N THR A 82 -33.87 5.99 7.07
CA THR A 82 -33.56 5.10 8.19
C THR A 82 -33.32 3.68 7.72
N GLY A 83 -32.27 3.05 8.21
CA GLY A 83 -31.97 1.64 7.93
C GLY A 83 -30.53 1.29 8.28
N THR A 84 -30.17 0.03 8.09
CA THR A 84 -28.83 -0.46 8.41
C THR A 84 -28.27 -1.25 7.24
N VAL A 85 -27.02 -0.95 6.90
CA VAL A 85 -26.20 -1.75 6.00
C VAL A 85 -25.08 -2.37 6.84
N THR A 86 -25.00 -3.70 6.83
CA THR A 86 -23.95 -4.44 7.53
C THR A 86 -23.04 -5.10 6.52
N ILE A 87 -21.74 -4.87 6.66
CA ILE A 87 -20.69 -5.66 6.01
C ILE A 87 -20.06 -6.51 7.11
N GLU A 88 -20.23 -7.83 7.01
CA GLU A 88 -19.64 -8.76 7.97
C GLU A 88 -18.10 -8.72 7.90
N ALA A 89 -17.45 -9.22 8.95
CA ALA A 89 -16.01 -9.44 8.94
C ALA A 89 -15.60 -10.34 7.75
N GLY A 90 -14.40 -10.14 7.22
CA GLY A 90 -13.90 -10.87 6.05
C GLY A 90 -13.92 -10.09 4.73
N ALA A 91 -14.37 -8.84 4.74
CA ALA A 91 -14.21 -7.96 3.58
C ALA A 91 -12.73 -7.63 3.33
N ARG A 92 -12.29 -7.58 2.07
CA ARG A 92 -10.98 -7.04 1.69
C ARG A 92 -11.00 -5.52 1.58
N SER A 93 -12.13 -4.95 1.18
CA SER A 93 -12.30 -3.50 1.18
C SER A 93 -13.74 -3.11 1.46
N VAL A 94 -13.90 -1.95 2.08
CA VAL A 94 -15.18 -1.27 2.27
C VAL A 94 -14.98 0.19 1.90
N THR A 95 -15.82 0.72 1.02
CA THR A 95 -15.84 2.15 0.69
C THR A 95 -17.23 2.71 0.94
N LEU A 96 -17.29 3.83 1.64
CA LEU A 96 -18.50 4.57 1.93
C LEU A 96 -18.45 5.93 1.22
N VAL A 97 -19.58 6.34 0.66
CA VAL A 97 -19.83 7.73 0.24
C VAL A 97 -21.15 8.21 0.84
N VAL A 98 -21.11 9.30 1.60
CA VAL A 98 -22.30 9.94 2.18
C VAL A 98 -22.73 11.11 1.31
N TYR A 99 -23.92 11.03 0.74
CA TYR A 99 -24.50 12.09 -0.09
C TYR A 99 -25.34 13.08 0.73
N ALA A 100 -26.12 12.58 1.70
CA ALA A 100 -26.97 13.40 2.55
C ALA A 100 -27.20 12.78 3.94
N GLY A 101 -27.67 13.61 4.87
CA GLY A 101 -27.91 13.25 6.27
C GLY A 101 -26.62 12.98 7.06
N GLU A 102 -26.78 12.58 8.32
CA GLU A 102 -25.68 12.25 9.23
C GLU A 102 -25.79 10.78 9.67
N PRO A 103 -25.52 9.81 8.77
CA PRO A 103 -25.47 8.41 9.18
C PRO A 103 -24.30 8.18 10.15
N THR A 104 -24.36 7.10 10.91
CA THR A 104 -23.26 6.65 11.76
C THR A 104 -22.60 5.40 11.20
N VAL A 105 -21.30 5.25 11.41
CA VAL A 105 -20.59 3.97 11.22
C VAL A 105 -20.11 3.44 12.56
N THR A 106 -20.27 2.14 12.77
CA THR A 106 -19.67 1.37 13.86
C THR A 106 -18.77 0.29 13.25
N ILE A 107 -17.59 0.09 13.83
CA ILE A 107 -16.63 -0.94 13.41
C ILE A 107 -16.36 -1.84 14.61
N GLY A 108 -16.70 -3.13 14.48
CA GLY A 108 -16.63 -4.09 15.59
C GLY A 108 -17.44 -3.60 16.81
N ASP A 109 -16.84 -3.66 18.00
CA ASP A 109 -17.40 -3.13 19.25
C ASP A 109 -17.10 -1.64 19.49
N GLY A 110 -16.62 -0.93 18.47
CA GLY A 110 -16.27 0.49 18.55
C GLY A 110 -17.48 1.40 18.77
N PRO A 111 -17.25 2.68 19.14
CA PRO A 111 -18.33 3.65 19.23
C PRO A 111 -18.89 4.00 17.85
N ALA A 112 -20.19 4.31 17.79
CA ALA A 112 -20.82 4.85 16.60
C ALA A 112 -20.29 6.27 16.31
N VAL A 113 -19.72 6.47 15.12
CA VAL A 113 -19.17 7.77 14.69
C VAL A 113 -20.10 8.41 13.65
N PRO A 114 -20.59 9.64 13.87
CA PRO A 114 -21.41 10.35 12.89
C PRO A 114 -20.57 10.85 11.71
N LEU A 115 -21.16 10.82 10.52
CA LEU A 115 -20.50 11.17 9.27
C LEU A 115 -21.27 12.28 8.57
N ALA A 116 -20.59 13.37 8.23
CA ALA A 116 -21.22 14.49 7.55
C ALA A 116 -21.47 14.21 6.05
N PRO A 117 -22.45 14.89 5.42
CA PRO A 117 -22.60 14.86 3.96
C PRO A 117 -21.31 15.25 3.23
N GLY A 118 -20.99 14.54 2.14
CA GLY A 118 -19.75 14.71 1.38
C GLY A 118 -18.57 13.90 1.91
N THR A 119 -18.75 13.14 2.99
CA THR A 119 -17.70 12.24 3.51
C THR A 119 -17.51 11.03 2.59
N SER A 120 -16.25 10.73 2.27
CA SER A 120 -15.85 9.47 1.64
C SER A 120 -14.77 8.78 2.49
N LEU A 121 -14.97 7.51 2.81
CA LEU A 121 -14.03 6.71 3.60
C LEU A 121 -13.76 5.38 2.90
N THR A 122 -12.52 4.93 2.95
CA THR A 122 -12.11 3.63 2.44
C THR A 122 -11.28 2.91 3.49
N TRP A 123 -11.60 1.64 3.71
CA TRP A 123 -10.82 0.69 4.48
C TRP A 123 -10.47 -0.46 3.57
N SER A 124 -9.21 -0.90 3.59
CA SER A 124 -8.74 -2.00 2.77
C SER A 124 -7.52 -2.66 3.38
N VAL A 125 -7.36 -3.94 3.07
CA VAL A 125 -6.09 -4.64 3.28
C VAL A 125 -5.09 -4.33 2.16
N ASP A 126 -3.82 -4.65 2.37
CA ASP A 126 -2.78 -4.36 1.38
C ASP A 126 -2.99 -5.18 0.10
N ARG A 127 -2.71 -4.53 -1.04
CA ARG A 127 -2.75 -5.20 -2.32
C ARG A 127 -1.53 -6.11 -2.43
N GLY A 128 -1.76 -7.41 -2.45
CA GLY A 128 -0.69 -8.41 -2.51
C GLY A 128 -0.12 -8.79 -1.14
N GLY A 129 -0.79 -8.44 -0.05
CA GLY A 129 -0.50 -9.03 1.25
C GLY A 129 -0.85 -10.52 1.32
N PRO A 130 -0.62 -11.17 2.48
CA PRO A 130 -0.72 -12.61 2.62
C PRO A 130 -2.08 -13.18 2.17
N THR A 131 -2.08 -14.43 1.71
CA THR A 131 -3.32 -15.15 1.40
C THR A 131 -4.27 -15.15 2.59
N GLY A 132 -5.54 -14.77 2.37
CA GLY A 132 -6.55 -14.69 3.42
C GLY A 132 -6.48 -13.42 4.28
N GLU A 133 -5.69 -12.42 3.89
CA GLU A 133 -5.72 -11.12 4.56
C GLU A 133 -7.07 -10.42 4.34
N GLN A 134 -7.72 -10.05 5.44
CA GLN A 134 -9.07 -9.48 5.45
C GLN A 134 -9.25 -8.46 6.58
N LEU A 135 -10.25 -7.57 6.44
CA LEU A 135 -10.73 -6.72 7.53
C LEU A 135 -11.40 -7.61 8.57
N GLN A 136 -10.93 -7.49 9.81
CA GLN A 136 -11.25 -8.42 10.89
C GLN A 136 -12.60 -8.10 11.57
N ASP A 137 -13.05 -6.87 11.48
CA ASP A 137 -14.26 -6.39 12.14
C ASP A 137 -15.40 -6.18 11.14
N ALA A 138 -16.63 -6.35 11.63
CA ALA A 138 -17.83 -5.98 10.87
C ALA A 138 -18.01 -4.46 10.85
N PHE A 139 -18.55 -3.94 9.74
CA PHE A 139 -18.91 -2.54 9.56
C PHE A 139 -20.43 -2.42 9.56
N VAL A 140 -20.97 -1.60 10.46
CA VAL A 140 -22.41 -1.33 10.55
C VAL A 140 -22.66 0.13 10.27
N PHE A 141 -23.31 0.41 9.14
CA PHE A 141 -23.71 1.75 8.73
C PHE A 141 -25.19 1.95 9.04
N THR A 142 -25.52 2.92 9.89
CA THR A 142 -26.89 3.21 10.30
C THR A 142 -27.33 4.56 9.75
N GLY A 143 -28.32 4.52 8.85
CA GLY A 143 -28.99 5.70 8.32
C GLY A 143 -30.02 6.27 9.29
N VAL A 144 -30.17 7.58 9.25
CA VAL A 144 -31.21 8.34 9.93
C VAL A 144 -32.19 8.92 8.91
N THR A 145 -33.27 9.54 9.36
CA THR A 145 -34.19 10.25 8.45
C THR A 145 -33.43 11.29 7.63
N GLY A 146 -33.57 11.23 6.30
CA GLY A 146 -32.84 12.12 5.37
C GLY A 146 -31.43 11.65 5.00
N SER A 147 -30.96 10.51 5.51
CA SER A 147 -29.72 9.90 5.04
C SER A 147 -29.81 9.46 3.58
N ASP A 148 -28.70 9.57 2.86
CA ASP A 148 -28.49 8.96 1.55
C ASP A 148 -27.00 8.65 1.43
N PHE A 149 -26.66 7.36 1.40
CA PHE A 149 -25.28 6.93 1.31
C PHE A 149 -25.15 5.62 0.53
N LEU A 150 -23.95 5.39 0.01
CA LEU A 150 -23.61 4.20 -0.76
C LEU A 150 -22.40 3.52 -0.12
N VAL A 151 -22.50 2.21 0.05
CA VAL A 151 -21.44 1.33 0.54
C VAL A 151 -21.09 0.37 -0.58
N THR A 152 -19.81 0.26 -0.91
CA THR A 152 -19.26 -0.84 -1.71
C THR A 152 -18.37 -1.69 -0.83
N SER A 153 -18.38 -3.00 -1.06
CA SER A 153 -17.43 -3.90 -0.40
C SER A 153 -16.94 -4.97 -1.35
N THR A 154 -15.76 -5.49 -1.06
CA THR A 154 -15.19 -6.66 -1.75
C THR A 154 -14.80 -7.72 -0.72
N CYS A 155 -14.90 -8.99 -1.09
CA CYS A 155 -14.40 -10.12 -0.27
C CYS A 155 -13.77 -11.19 -1.18
N GLU A 156 -12.88 -12.00 -0.61
CA GLU A 156 -12.42 -13.22 -1.29
C GLU A 156 -13.50 -14.31 -1.18
N VAL A 157 -13.56 -15.17 -2.20
CA VAL A 157 -14.49 -16.32 -2.27
C VAL A 157 -13.74 -17.64 -2.13
#